data_AF-A0A3R7KCM5-F1
#
_entry.id   AF-A0A3R7KCM5-F1
#
_cell.length_a   1.000
_cell.length_b   1.000
_cell.length_c   1.000
_cell.angle_alpha   90.00
_cell.angle_beta   90.00
_cell.angle_gamma   90.00
#
_symmetry.space_group_name_H-M   'P 1'
#
loop_
_entity.id
_entity.type
_entity.pdbx_description
1 polymer ?
#
loop_
_entity_poly.entity_id
_entity_poly.type
_entity_poly.pdbx_seq_one_letter_code
_entity_poly.pdbx_strand_id
1 'polypeptide(L)'
;MLGLTEEDITEEAIHIEEARLRSATLTVTQLQEQLASLQAKLRLAEEECTRLANSLRWRRMMAEVEQDDELTGITAAMTTALNRFYASLHPPADYDEVKEEVPYVDTDDYADFSPIEALFDDCLAVVLELLSEEGDSAPGSREGRHRRAMLMLLVLTVNLGRLFESAEMAEAREEAEELRENVTSVWQHLLYSDGGLTPLEKAEWKEVVQTFLGAPYDIPAC
;
A
#
# COMPACT_ATOMS: atom_id res chain seq x y z
N MET A 1 -3.15 50.08 -37.98
CA MET A 1 -1.80 49.99 -38.59
C MET A 1 -1.42 51.39 -39.01
N LEU A 2 -0.43 52.00 -38.34
CA LEU A 2 0.21 53.21 -38.85
C LEU A 2 0.90 52.84 -40.17
N GLY A 3 0.69 53.63 -41.22
CA GLY A 3 1.25 53.36 -42.53
C GLY A 3 2.77 53.53 -42.51
N LEU A 4 3.49 52.60 -43.13
CA LEU A 4 4.94 52.70 -43.32
C LEU A 4 5.26 53.97 -44.12
N THR A 5 6.24 54.74 -43.65
CA THR A 5 6.75 55.95 -44.32
C THR A 5 7.87 55.59 -45.29
N GLU A 6 8.28 56.52 -46.18
CA GLU A 6 9.40 56.31 -47.11
C GLU A 6 10.74 56.03 -46.37
N GLU A 7 10.89 56.51 -45.14
CA GLU A 7 12.08 56.23 -44.30
C GLU A 7 12.07 54.79 -43.77
N ASP A 8 10.88 54.21 -43.52
CA ASP A 8 10.70 52.86 -42.97
C ASP A 8 10.97 51.74 -44.01
N ILE A 9 10.98 52.08 -45.30
CA ILE A 9 11.23 51.11 -46.40
C ILE A 9 12.66 51.18 -46.94
N THR A 10 13.52 51.99 -46.31
CA THR A 10 14.95 52.01 -46.65
C THR A 10 15.61 50.69 -46.24
N GLU A 11 16.63 50.27 -47.00
CA GLU A 11 17.38 49.04 -46.72
C GLU A 11 18.00 49.05 -45.32
N GLU A 12 18.42 50.23 -44.85
CA GLU A 12 18.97 50.45 -43.52
C GLU A 12 17.92 50.27 -42.41
N ALA A 13 16.71 50.82 -42.58
CA ALA A 13 15.60 50.66 -41.63
C ALA A 13 15.13 49.20 -41.54
N ILE A 14 15.06 48.51 -42.69
CA ILE A 14 14.73 47.09 -42.76
C ILE A 14 15.79 46.26 -42.00
N HIS A 15 17.08 46.51 -42.22
CA HIS A 15 18.14 45.81 -41.50
C HIS A 15 18.12 46.03 -39.98
N ILE A 16 17.75 47.23 -39.52
CA ILE A 16 17.56 47.51 -38.10
C ILE A 16 16.42 46.67 -37.52
N GLU A 17 15.28 46.59 -38.20
CA GLU A 17 14.14 45.78 -37.75
C GLU A 17 14.43 44.27 -37.83
N GLU A 18 15.17 43.80 -38.84
CA GLU A 18 15.65 42.41 -38.90
C GLU A 18 16.60 42.07 -37.74
N ALA A 19 17.47 43.00 -37.33
CA ALA A 19 18.33 42.83 -36.16
C ALA A 19 17.50 42.78 -34.86
N ARG A 20 16.48 43.65 -34.72
CA ARG A 20 15.54 43.62 -33.60
C ARG A 20 14.75 42.32 -33.55
N LEU A 21 14.23 41.84 -34.69
CA LEU A 21 13.51 40.58 -34.77
C LEU A 21 14.41 39.39 -34.39
N ARG A 22 15.66 39.36 -34.85
CA ARG A 22 16.64 38.34 -34.46
C ARG A 22 16.89 38.36 -32.94
N SER A 23 17.09 39.54 -32.36
CA SER A 23 17.29 39.71 -30.91
C SER A 23 16.05 39.29 -30.11
N ALA A 24 14.85 39.66 -30.56
CA ALA A 24 13.60 39.27 -29.93
C ALA A 24 13.38 37.75 -30.03
N THR A 25 13.66 37.15 -31.18
CA THR A 25 13.56 35.69 -31.38
C THR A 25 14.49 34.94 -30.43
N LEU A 26 15.73 35.41 -30.30
CA LEU A 26 16.70 34.83 -29.38
C LEU A 26 16.26 34.95 -27.92
N THR A 27 15.64 36.08 -27.55
CA THR A 27 15.06 36.27 -26.21
C THR A 27 13.91 35.30 -25.97
N VAL A 28 13.01 35.12 -26.95
CA VAL A 28 11.89 34.18 -26.86
C VAL A 28 12.40 32.75 -26.69
N THR A 29 13.40 32.32 -27.46
CA THR A 29 13.96 30.97 -27.32
C THR A 29 14.58 30.74 -25.93
N GLN A 30 15.30 31.73 -25.39
CA GLN A 30 15.86 31.65 -24.04
C GLN A 30 14.78 31.55 -22.97
N LEU A 31 13.71 32.34 -23.08
CA LEU A 31 12.58 32.28 -22.14
C LEU A 31 11.84 30.93 -22.23
N GLN A 32 11.71 30.36 -23.42
CA GLN A 32 11.12 29.03 -23.61
C GLN A 32 11.95 27.93 -22.95
N GLU A 33 13.28 27.97 -23.08
CA GLU A 33 14.18 27.05 -22.40
C GLU A 33 14.11 27.19 -20.87
N GLN A 34 14.07 28.43 -20.37
CA GLN A 34 13.92 28.70 -18.94
C GLN A 34 12.57 28.18 -18.41
N LEU A 35 11.49 28.40 -19.15
CA LEU A 35 10.16 27.91 -18.79
C LEU A 35 10.13 26.39 -18.75
N ALA A 36 10.72 25.70 -19.74
CA ALA A 36 10.82 24.25 -19.74
C ALA A 36 11.64 23.73 -18.54
N SER A 37 12.75 24.40 -18.22
CA SER A 37 13.57 24.06 -17.04
C SER A 37 12.80 24.25 -15.73
N LEU A 38 12.05 25.34 -15.60
CA LEU A 38 11.24 25.62 -14.41
C LEU A 38 10.08 24.63 -14.26
N GLN A 39 9.41 24.25 -15.35
CA GLN A 39 8.37 23.22 -15.33
C GLN A 39 8.92 21.87 -14.88
N ALA A 40 10.10 21.48 -15.36
CA ALA A 40 10.75 20.24 -14.91
C ALA A 40 11.09 20.30 -13.40
N LYS A 41 11.61 21.43 -12.91
CA LYS A 41 11.90 21.62 -11.49
C LYS A 41 10.64 21.60 -10.63
N LEU A 42 9.56 22.24 -11.10
CA LEU A 42 8.27 22.22 -10.41
C LEU A 42 7.75 20.79 -10.28
N ARG A 43 7.75 20.01 -11.38
CA ARG A 43 7.31 18.63 -11.36
C ARG A 43 8.10 17.78 -10.36
N LEU A 44 9.43 17.92 -10.34
CA LEU A 44 10.28 17.23 -9.36
C LEU A 44 9.97 17.63 -7.92
N ALA A 45 9.69 18.92 -7.68
CA ALA A 45 9.31 19.40 -6.36
C ALA A 45 7.93 18.90 -5.92
N GLU A 46 6.97 18.81 -6.84
CA GLU A 46 5.63 18.24 -6.60
C GLU A 46 5.69 16.73 -6.32
N GLU A 47 6.48 15.99 -7.08
CA GLU A 47 6.78 14.57 -6.86
C GLU A 47 7.39 14.37 -5.45
N GLU A 48 8.36 15.21 -5.08
CA GLU A 48 8.99 15.17 -3.76
C GLU A 48 8.03 15.52 -2.61
N CYS A 49 7.17 16.53 -2.79
CA CYS A 49 6.15 16.87 -1.81
C CYS A 49 5.16 15.72 -1.60
N THR A 50 4.73 15.08 -2.69
CA THR A 50 3.84 13.91 -2.66
C THR A 50 4.51 12.75 -1.93
N ARG A 51 5.78 12.46 -2.25
CA ARG A 51 6.58 11.42 -1.59
C ARG A 51 6.69 11.66 -0.09
N LEU A 52 7.01 12.90 0.33
CA LEU A 52 7.12 13.28 1.74
C LEU A 52 5.77 13.19 2.46
N ALA A 53 4.69 13.66 1.84
CA ALA A 53 3.34 13.57 2.39
C ALA A 53 2.93 12.10 2.64
N ASN A 54 3.13 11.22 1.65
CA ASN A 54 2.86 9.79 1.78
C ASN A 54 3.73 9.15 2.87
N SER A 55 5.01 9.50 2.91
CA SER A 55 5.94 9.01 3.92
C SER A 55 5.54 9.43 5.34
N LEU A 56 5.04 10.66 5.53
CA LEU A 56 4.52 11.12 6.82
C LEU A 56 3.21 10.43 7.19
N ARG A 57 2.30 10.25 6.23
CA ARG A 57 1.03 9.54 6.44
C ARG A 57 1.28 8.10 6.90
N TRP A 58 2.17 7.38 6.23
CA TRP A 58 2.55 6.01 6.63
C TRP A 58 3.10 5.97 8.06
N ARG A 59 4.05 6.85 8.40
CA ARG A 59 4.62 6.89 9.76
C ARG A 59 3.58 7.21 10.83
N ARG A 60 2.61 8.08 10.53
CA ARG A 60 1.51 8.38 11.46
C ARG A 60 0.64 7.15 11.69
N MET A 61 0.25 6.43 10.63
CA MET A 61 -0.52 5.20 10.77
C MET A 61 0.24 4.12 11.55
N MET A 62 1.54 3.94 11.28
CA MET A 62 2.35 2.99 12.04
C MET A 62 2.51 3.44 13.51
N ALA A 63 2.62 4.73 13.78
CA ALA A 63 2.64 5.24 15.14
C ALA A 63 1.29 5.06 15.87
N GLU A 64 0.17 5.06 15.15
CA GLU A 64 -1.15 4.69 15.69
C GLU A 64 -1.19 3.19 16.03
N VAL A 65 -0.69 2.33 15.14
CA VAL A 65 -0.56 0.89 15.38
C VAL A 65 0.28 0.60 16.63
N GLU A 66 1.43 1.26 16.77
CA GLU A 66 2.34 1.09 17.92
C GLU A 66 1.75 1.57 19.27
N GLN A 67 0.68 2.37 19.25
CA GLN A 67 -0.01 2.82 20.47
C GLN A 67 -1.09 1.84 20.93
N ASP A 68 -1.44 0.85 20.10
CA ASP A 68 -2.47 -0.15 20.39
C ASP A 68 -1.82 -1.52 20.61
N ASP A 69 -1.82 -1.97 21.86
CA ASP A 69 -1.20 -3.24 22.28
C ASP A 69 -1.79 -4.45 21.53
N GLU A 70 -3.06 -4.41 21.12
CA GLU A 70 -3.66 -5.51 20.35
C GLU A 70 -3.14 -5.52 18.92
N LEU A 71 -2.96 -4.35 18.30
CA LEU A 71 -2.44 -4.26 16.92
C LEU A 71 -0.95 -4.64 16.84
N THR A 72 -0.15 -4.22 17.82
CA THR A 72 1.25 -4.67 17.93
C THR A 72 1.35 -6.17 18.23
N GLY A 73 0.42 -6.68 19.05
CA GLY A 73 0.27 -8.10 19.37
C GLY A 73 0.14 -8.99 18.14
N ILE A 74 -0.54 -8.53 17.08
CA ILE A 74 -0.68 -9.28 15.81
C ILE A 74 0.68 -9.58 15.18
N THR A 75 1.59 -8.60 15.15
CA THR A 75 2.91 -8.81 14.54
C THR A 75 3.76 -9.78 15.36
N ALA A 76 3.65 -9.73 16.70
CA ALA A 76 4.31 -10.68 17.58
C ALA A 76 3.71 -12.10 17.43
N ALA A 77 2.39 -12.21 17.33
CA ALA A 77 1.68 -13.47 17.09
C ALA A 77 2.07 -14.07 15.72
N MET A 78 2.13 -13.24 14.67
CA MET A 78 2.57 -13.66 13.34
C MET A 78 4.00 -14.20 13.36
N THR A 79 4.91 -13.50 14.02
CA THR A 79 6.30 -13.95 14.18
C THR A 79 6.36 -15.29 14.90
N THR A 80 5.51 -15.48 15.91
CA THR A 80 5.43 -16.75 16.65
C THR A 80 4.86 -17.87 15.77
N ALA A 81 3.82 -17.60 14.99
CA ALA A 81 3.20 -18.56 14.08
C ALA A 81 4.18 -18.98 12.97
N LEU A 82 4.90 -18.02 12.37
CA LEU A 82 5.95 -18.30 11.39
C LEU A 82 7.07 -19.17 11.97
N ASN A 83 7.52 -18.89 13.18
CA ASN A 83 8.53 -19.74 13.82
C ASN A 83 8.03 -21.18 14.07
N ARG A 84 6.73 -21.36 14.33
CA ARG A 84 6.12 -22.70 14.45
C ARG A 84 6.07 -23.40 13.10
N PHE A 85 5.67 -22.70 12.04
CA PHE A 85 5.71 -23.23 10.67
C PHE A 85 7.14 -23.63 10.26
N TYR A 86 8.15 -22.79 10.53
CA TYR A 86 9.54 -23.16 10.20
C TYR A 86 10.06 -24.34 11.03
N ALA A 87 9.61 -24.46 12.28
CA ALA A 87 9.91 -25.63 13.10
C ALA A 87 9.22 -26.88 12.54
N SER A 88 8.00 -26.77 12.01
CA SER A 88 7.23 -27.87 11.44
C SER A 88 7.81 -28.40 10.13
N LEU A 89 8.69 -27.66 9.45
CA LEU A 89 9.46 -28.16 8.30
C LEU A 89 10.56 -29.16 8.67
N HIS A 90 10.82 -29.37 9.97
CA HIS A 90 11.87 -30.26 10.45
C HIS A 90 11.31 -31.27 11.45
N PRO A 91 11.76 -32.54 11.40
CA PRO A 91 11.31 -33.53 12.36
C PRO A 91 11.69 -33.11 13.79
N PRO A 92 10.78 -33.31 14.76
CA PRO A 92 11.11 -33.23 16.18
C PRO A 92 12.33 -34.11 16.52
N ALA A 93 13.09 -33.72 17.53
CA ALA A 93 14.32 -34.44 17.92
C ALA A 93 14.08 -35.90 18.33
N ASP A 94 12.85 -36.25 18.68
CA ASP A 94 12.39 -37.57 19.09
C ASP A 94 11.65 -38.34 17.98
N TYR A 95 11.49 -37.76 16.79
CA TYR A 95 10.90 -38.45 15.64
C TYR A 95 11.91 -39.38 14.98
N ASP A 96 11.55 -40.67 14.89
CA ASP A 96 12.39 -41.71 14.30
C ASP A 96 11.65 -42.36 13.12
N GLU A 97 12.02 -41.96 11.90
CA GLU A 97 11.44 -42.48 10.64
C GLU A 97 11.55 -44.01 10.52
N VAL A 98 12.57 -44.63 11.15
CA VAL A 98 12.74 -46.09 11.13
C VAL A 98 11.71 -46.76 12.04
N LYS A 99 11.38 -46.13 13.17
CA LYS A 99 10.40 -46.63 14.12
C LYS A 99 8.97 -46.36 13.68
N GLU A 100 8.71 -45.18 13.11
CA GLU A 100 7.39 -44.77 12.65
C GLU A 100 7.05 -45.31 11.25
N GLU A 101 8.04 -45.88 10.53
CA GLU A 101 7.90 -46.43 9.18
C GLU A 101 7.38 -45.43 8.13
N VAL A 102 7.38 -44.13 8.46
CA VAL A 102 6.86 -43.02 7.64
C VAL A 102 7.86 -41.86 7.67
N PRO A 103 8.29 -41.33 6.50
CA PRO A 103 9.08 -40.10 6.43
C PRO A 103 8.35 -38.93 7.09
N TYR A 104 9.06 -38.05 7.79
CA TYR A 104 8.40 -36.93 8.49
C TYR A 104 7.61 -36.02 7.54
N VAL A 105 8.11 -35.84 6.31
CA VAL A 105 7.46 -35.04 5.26
C VAL A 105 6.08 -35.56 4.83
N ASP A 106 5.78 -36.84 5.12
CA ASP A 106 4.50 -37.47 4.80
C ASP A 106 3.53 -37.42 6.01
N THR A 107 3.93 -36.76 7.11
CA THR A 107 3.09 -36.60 8.31
C THR A 107 2.31 -35.29 8.27
N ASP A 108 1.17 -35.26 8.98
CA ASP A 108 0.35 -34.05 9.13
C ASP A 108 1.08 -32.93 9.91
N ASP A 109 2.18 -33.26 10.61
CA ASP A 109 3.00 -32.29 11.34
C ASP A 109 4.00 -31.55 10.42
N TYR A 110 4.25 -32.05 9.21
CA TYR A 110 5.12 -31.38 8.24
C TYR A 110 4.40 -30.21 7.57
N ALA A 111 5.08 -29.07 7.49
CA ALA A 111 4.56 -27.85 6.88
C ALA A 111 3.23 -27.36 7.50
N ASP A 112 2.99 -27.62 8.79
CA ASP A 112 1.79 -27.17 9.52
C ASP A 112 1.61 -25.65 9.45
N PHE A 113 0.68 -25.23 8.59
CA PHE A 113 0.32 -23.83 8.33
C PHE A 113 -0.85 -23.34 9.20
N SER A 114 -1.52 -24.26 9.91
CA SER A 114 -2.70 -24.00 10.76
C SER A 114 -2.50 -22.85 11.77
N PRO A 115 -1.33 -22.68 12.42
CA PRO A 115 -1.11 -21.56 13.34
C PRO A 115 -1.18 -20.18 12.67
N ILE A 116 -0.84 -20.09 11.39
CA ILE A 116 -0.91 -18.86 10.60
C ILE A 116 -2.35 -18.63 10.17
N GLU A 117 -3.01 -19.64 9.63
CA GLU A 117 -4.43 -19.57 9.23
C GLU A 117 -5.33 -19.13 10.38
N ALA A 118 -5.21 -19.81 11.53
CA ALA A 118 -6.00 -19.50 12.71
C ALA A 118 -5.82 -18.03 13.14
N LEU A 119 -4.60 -17.50 13.05
CA LEU A 119 -4.33 -16.10 13.38
C LEU A 119 -5.04 -15.13 12.40
N PHE A 120 -5.03 -15.43 11.10
CA PHE A 120 -5.74 -14.61 10.12
C PHE A 120 -7.25 -14.68 10.32
N ASP A 121 -7.81 -15.87 10.50
CA ASP A 121 -9.25 -16.07 10.72
C ASP A 121 -9.73 -15.34 11.97
N ASP A 122 -9.02 -15.49 13.09
CA ASP A 122 -9.34 -14.80 14.34
C ASP A 122 -9.31 -13.27 14.16
N CYS A 123 -8.27 -12.73 13.50
CA CYS A 123 -8.16 -11.30 13.30
C CYS A 123 -9.21 -10.76 12.32
N LEU A 124 -9.50 -11.48 11.23
CA LEU A 124 -10.53 -11.07 10.26
C LEU A 124 -11.93 -11.10 10.90
N ALA A 125 -12.21 -12.08 11.76
CA ALA A 125 -13.44 -12.13 12.54
C ALA A 125 -13.57 -10.89 13.44
N VAL A 126 -12.50 -10.51 14.15
CA VAL A 126 -12.47 -9.29 14.99
C VAL A 126 -12.67 -8.02 14.14
N VAL A 127 -12.06 -7.92 12.96
CA VAL A 127 -12.26 -6.79 12.04
C VAL A 127 -13.75 -6.63 11.69
N LEU A 128 -14.41 -7.72 11.33
CA LEU A 128 -15.84 -7.70 10.96
C LEU A 128 -16.72 -7.39 12.17
N GLU A 129 -16.40 -7.91 13.35
CA GLU A 129 -17.12 -7.63 14.60
C GLU A 129 -17.05 -6.13 14.95
N LEU A 130 -15.85 -5.52 14.87
CA LEU A 130 -15.65 -4.10 15.17
C LEU A 130 -16.42 -3.16 14.23
N LEU A 131 -16.73 -3.62 13.01
CA LEU A 131 -17.47 -2.87 11.98
C LEU A 131 -18.99 -3.14 12.00
N SER A 132 -19.44 -4.13 12.79
CA SER A 132 -20.86 -4.48 12.93
C SER A 132 -21.63 -3.45 13.79
N GLU A 133 -22.90 -3.22 13.43
CA GLU A 133 -23.81 -2.34 14.21
C GLU A 133 -24.18 -2.96 15.57
N GLU A 134 -24.16 -4.29 15.69
CA GLU A 134 -24.42 -5.04 16.92
C GLU A 134 -23.22 -5.05 17.89
N GLY A 135 -22.05 -4.57 17.45
CA GLY A 135 -20.83 -4.38 18.26
C GLY A 135 -20.91 -3.27 19.30
N ASP A 136 -22.10 -2.94 19.82
CA ASP A 136 -22.32 -2.01 20.93
C ASP A 136 -21.72 -2.54 22.27
N SER A 137 -21.22 -3.78 22.27
CA SER A 137 -20.44 -4.41 23.34
C SER A 137 -18.95 -4.04 23.33
N ALA A 138 -18.40 -3.58 22.20
CA ALA A 138 -16.99 -3.23 22.09
C ALA A 138 -16.73 -1.81 22.62
N PRO A 139 -15.74 -1.62 23.52
CA PRO A 139 -15.49 -0.32 24.13
C PRO A 139 -14.97 0.69 23.10
N GLY A 140 -15.52 1.90 23.09
CA GLY A 140 -15.05 3.02 22.27
C GLY A 140 -16.13 3.67 21.41
N SER A 141 -15.78 4.76 20.72
CA SER A 141 -16.67 5.35 19.71
C SER A 141 -16.68 4.50 18.45
N ARG A 142 -17.77 4.59 17.66
CA ARG A 142 -17.88 3.90 16.36
C ARG A 142 -16.68 4.21 15.46
N GLU A 143 -16.29 5.48 15.39
CA GLU A 143 -15.14 5.92 14.60
C GLU A 143 -13.83 5.29 15.10
N GLY A 144 -13.66 5.18 16.42
CA GLY A 144 -12.49 4.52 17.01
C GLY A 144 -12.43 3.03 16.69
N ARG A 145 -13.57 2.33 16.80
CA ARG A 145 -13.67 0.90 16.43
C ARG A 145 -13.39 0.67 14.96
N HIS A 146 -13.98 1.47 14.09
CA HIS A 146 -13.75 1.40 12.65
C HIS A 146 -12.29 1.67 12.29
N ARG A 147 -11.69 2.71 12.88
CA ARG A 147 -10.27 3.01 12.67
C ARG A 147 -9.39 1.85 13.09
N ARG A 148 -9.67 1.24 14.25
CA ARG A 148 -8.95 0.07 14.76
C ARG A 148 -9.08 -1.13 13.83
N ALA A 149 -10.30 -1.45 13.38
CA ALA A 149 -10.56 -2.55 12.45
C ALA A 149 -9.76 -2.41 11.15
N MET A 150 -9.72 -1.19 10.59
CA MET A 150 -8.99 -0.93 9.36
C MET A 150 -7.46 -0.94 9.55
N LEU A 151 -6.96 -0.47 10.70
CA LEU A 151 -5.54 -0.62 11.05
C LEU A 151 -5.16 -2.09 11.28
N MET A 152 -6.04 -2.89 11.88
CA MET A 152 -5.86 -4.34 12.05
C MET A 152 -5.74 -5.04 10.70
N LEU A 153 -6.67 -4.75 9.78
CA LEU A 153 -6.63 -5.29 8.41
C LEU A 153 -5.36 -4.84 7.66
N LEU A 154 -4.92 -3.59 7.86
CA LEU A 154 -3.66 -3.09 7.31
C LEU A 154 -2.45 -3.88 7.85
N VAL A 155 -2.38 -4.10 9.17
CA VAL A 155 -1.30 -4.86 9.81
C VAL A 155 -1.27 -6.31 9.32
N LEU A 156 -2.43 -6.96 9.19
CA LEU A 156 -2.53 -8.29 8.58
C LEU A 156 -1.98 -8.30 7.15
N THR A 157 -2.37 -7.31 6.34
CA THR A 157 -1.96 -7.22 4.93
C THR A 157 -0.44 -7.01 4.81
N VAL A 158 0.16 -6.18 5.66
CA VAL A 158 1.61 -5.98 5.71
C VAL A 158 2.34 -7.26 6.13
N ASN A 159 1.82 -7.97 7.14
CA ASN A 159 2.40 -9.23 7.59
C ASN A 159 2.29 -10.32 6.53
N LEU A 160 1.17 -10.38 5.81
CA LEU A 160 1.00 -11.27 4.66
C LEU A 160 2.01 -10.97 3.55
N GLY A 161 2.25 -9.69 3.24
CA GLY A 161 3.29 -9.30 2.28
C GLY A 161 4.68 -9.80 2.68
N ARG A 162 5.04 -9.70 3.97
CA ARG A 162 6.30 -10.25 4.50
C ARG A 162 6.36 -11.77 4.44
N LEU A 163 5.22 -12.44 4.63
CA LEU A 163 5.11 -13.89 4.52
C LEU A 163 5.46 -14.37 3.10
N PHE A 164 4.99 -13.66 2.07
CA PHE A 164 5.37 -13.93 0.66
C PHE A 164 6.84 -13.61 0.32
N GLU A 165 7.54 -12.82 1.14
CA GLU A 165 8.98 -12.55 0.95
C GLU A 165 9.87 -13.66 1.55
N SER A 166 9.33 -14.55 2.40
CA SER A 166 10.08 -15.66 2.99
C SER A 166 10.37 -16.76 1.97
N ALA A 167 11.62 -17.23 1.94
CA ALA A 167 12.05 -18.34 1.09
C ALA A 167 11.49 -19.70 1.54
N GLU A 168 11.23 -19.87 2.84
CA GLU A 168 10.65 -21.09 3.40
C GLU A 168 9.17 -21.26 3.07
N MET A 169 8.50 -20.20 2.59
CA MET A 169 7.10 -20.23 2.20
C MET A 169 6.83 -20.98 0.89
N ALA A 170 7.86 -21.51 0.23
CA ALA A 170 7.69 -22.31 -0.98
C ALA A 170 6.83 -23.56 -0.75
N GLU A 171 6.90 -24.14 0.45
CA GLU A 171 6.16 -25.35 0.84
C GLU A 171 4.69 -25.07 1.19
N ALA A 172 4.34 -23.83 1.54
CA ALA A 172 2.97 -23.43 1.94
C ALA A 172 2.44 -22.26 1.08
N ARG A 173 2.82 -22.25 -0.20
CA ARG A 173 2.51 -21.13 -1.10
C ARG A 173 1.02 -21.08 -1.46
N GLU A 174 0.38 -22.24 -1.62
CA GLU A 174 -1.03 -22.33 -1.99
C GLU A 174 -1.90 -21.77 -0.85
N GLU A 175 -1.60 -22.17 0.37
CA GLU A 175 -2.24 -21.73 1.61
C GLU A 175 -2.03 -20.23 1.83
N ALA A 176 -0.82 -19.71 1.58
CA ALA A 176 -0.56 -18.28 1.60
C ALA A 176 -1.36 -17.52 0.53
N GLU A 177 -1.55 -18.10 -0.66
CA GLU A 177 -2.37 -17.53 -1.73
C GLU A 177 -3.87 -17.52 -1.34
N GLU A 178 -4.38 -18.56 -0.69
CA GLU A 178 -5.74 -18.59 -0.13
C GLU A 178 -5.96 -17.50 0.93
N LEU A 179 -5.00 -17.34 1.87
CA LEU A 179 -5.04 -16.24 2.84
C LEU A 179 -5.06 -14.87 2.16
N ARG A 180 -4.29 -14.70 1.08
CA ARG A 180 -4.30 -13.46 0.30
C ARG A 180 -5.66 -13.21 -0.33
N GLU A 181 -6.31 -14.23 -0.88
CA GLU A 181 -7.65 -14.11 -1.44
C GLU A 181 -8.68 -13.73 -0.37
N ASN A 182 -8.60 -14.35 0.82
CA ASN A 182 -9.47 -14.02 1.94
C ASN A 182 -9.31 -12.57 2.40
N VAL A 183 -8.07 -12.11 2.62
CA VAL A 183 -7.77 -10.71 2.99
C VAL A 183 -8.22 -9.75 1.88
N THR A 184 -8.01 -10.11 0.62
CA THR A 184 -8.46 -9.33 -0.54
C THR A 184 -9.97 -9.19 -0.57
N SER A 185 -10.69 -10.29 -0.35
CA SER A 185 -12.16 -10.31 -0.30
C SER A 185 -12.69 -9.37 0.79
N VAL A 186 -12.07 -9.37 1.98
CA VAL A 186 -12.45 -8.45 3.06
C VAL A 186 -12.19 -6.99 2.67
N TRP A 187 -11.02 -6.65 2.13
CA TRP A 187 -10.78 -5.30 1.61
C TRP A 187 -11.83 -4.88 0.58
N GLN A 188 -12.13 -5.75 -0.38
CA GLN A 188 -13.09 -5.48 -1.44
C GLN A 188 -14.50 -5.28 -0.90
N HIS A 189 -14.92 -6.13 0.04
CA HIS A 189 -16.20 -6.01 0.72
C HIS A 189 -16.33 -4.66 1.45
N LEU A 190 -15.33 -4.28 2.24
CA LEU A 190 -15.35 -3.05 3.04
C LEU A 190 -15.31 -1.78 2.17
N LEU A 191 -14.52 -1.77 1.10
CA LEU A 191 -14.30 -0.59 0.27
C LEU A 191 -15.35 -0.40 -0.83
N TYR A 192 -15.95 -1.48 -1.33
CA TYR A 192 -16.82 -1.44 -2.51
C TYR A 192 -18.26 -1.90 -2.26
N SER A 193 -18.56 -2.54 -1.12
CA SER A 193 -19.92 -2.93 -0.72
C SER A 193 -20.40 -2.14 0.51
N ASP A 194 -21.62 -2.39 0.99
CA ASP A 194 -22.16 -1.81 2.24
C ASP A 194 -21.58 -2.49 3.51
N GLY A 195 -20.25 -2.56 3.61
CA GLY A 195 -19.52 -3.19 4.71
C GLY A 195 -19.32 -2.31 5.95
N GLY A 196 -20.35 -1.59 6.40
CA GLY A 196 -20.35 -0.82 7.66
C GLY A 196 -19.60 0.52 7.65
N LEU A 197 -18.65 0.73 6.74
CA LEU A 197 -17.90 1.99 6.59
C LEU A 197 -18.75 3.11 5.96
N THR A 198 -18.59 4.32 6.49
CA THR A 198 -19.13 5.55 5.89
C THR A 198 -18.44 5.89 4.56
N PRO A 199 -19.07 6.71 3.69
CA PRO A 199 -18.44 7.14 2.44
C PRO A 199 -17.09 7.85 2.61
N LEU A 200 -16.93 8.62 3.70
CA LEU A 200 -15.68 9.30 4.02
C LEU A 200 -14.57 8.31 4.41
N GLU A 201 -14.88 7.35 5.28
CA GLU A 201 -13.94 6.29 5.65
C GLU A 201 -13.53 5.46 4.43
N LYS A 202 -14.48 5.09 3.57
CA LYS A 202 -14.19 4.37 2.31
C LYS A 202 -13.25 5.17 1.41
N ALA A 203 -13.46 6.48 1.28
CA ALA A 203 -12.60 7.33 0.46
C ALA A 203 -11.17 7.40 1.03
N GLU A 204 -11.02 7.59 2.34
CA GLU A 204 -9.73 7.59 3.01
C GLU A 204 -8.99 6.26 2.79
N TRP A 205 -9.65 5.14 3.07
CA TRP A 205 -9.02 3.83 3.01
C TRP A 205 -8.72 3.36 1.59
N LYS A 206 -9.55 3.73 0.60
CA LYS A 206 -9.20 3.53 -0.82
C LYS A 206 -7.89 4.23 -1.17
N GLU A 207 -7.72 5.47 -0.74
CA GLU A 207 -6.48 6.22 -0.98
C GLU A 207 -5.29 5.56 -0.27
N VAL A 208 -5.46 5.08 0.96
CA VAL A 208 -4.42 4.31 1.68
C VAL A 208 -4.03 3.06 0.89
N VAL A 209 -5.01 2.24 0.52
CA VAL A 209 -4.75 0.97 -0.18
C VAL A 209 -4.09 1.23 -1.54
N GLN A 210 -4.58 2.18 -2.33
CA GLN A 210 -3.98 2.55 -3.63
C GLN A 210 -2.56 3.09 -3.48
N THR A 211 -2.27 3.85 -2.42
CA THR A 211 -0.97 4.50 -2.23
C THR A 211 0.09 3.54 -1.68
N PHE A 212 -0.30 2.63 -0.78
CA PHE A 212 0.65 1.85 0.02
C PHE A 212 0.60 0.33 -0.21
N LEU A 213 -0.53 -0.22 -0.65
CA LEU A 213 -0.71 -1.67 -0.79
C LEU A 213 -0.78 -2.09 -2.28
N GLY A 214 -1.54 -1.37 -3.09
CA GLY A 214 -1.77 -1.68 -4.50
C GLY A 214 -2.59 -2.94 -4.73
N ALA A 215 -2.48 -3.50 -5.95
CA ALA A 215 -3.18 -4.72 -6.34
C ALA A 215 -2.72 -5.93 -5.52
N PRO A 216 -3.62 -6.88 -5.18
CA PRO A 216 -5.02 -6.96 -5.61
C PRO A 216 -6.03 -6.17 -4.75
N TYR A 217 -5.58 -5.52 -3.68
CA TYR A 217 -6.45 -4.91 -2.66
C TYR A 217 -7.17 -3.64 -3.15
N ASP A 218 -6.60 -2.93 -4.12
CA ASP A 218 -7.12 -1.66 -4.62
C ASP A 218 -8.16 -1.78 -5.76
N ILE A 219 -8.51 -3.00 -6.16
CA ILE A 219 -9.42 -3.28 -7.28
C ILE A 219 -10.75 -3.85 -6.73
N PRO A 220 -11.92 -3.45 -7.25
CA PRO A 220 -13.18 -4.12 -6.91
C PRO A 220 -13.18 -5.60 -7.31
N ALA A 221 -13.94 -6.42 -6.58
CA ALA A 221 -14.19 -7.82 -6.96
C ALA A 221 -14.76 -7.88 -8.38
N CYS A 222 -14.20 -8.73 -9.24
CA CYS A 222 -14.69 -8.99 -10.59
C CYS A 222 -15.95 -9.86 -10.60
#